data_AF-A0A8W8KMC6-F1
#
_entry.id   AF-A0A8W8KMC6-F1
#
_cell.length_a   1.000
_cell.length_b   1.000
_cell.length_c   1.000
_cell.angle_alpha   90.00
_cell.angle_beta   90.00
_cell.angle_gamma   90.00
#
_symmetry.space_group_name_H-M   'P 1'
#
loop_
_entity.id
_entity.type
_entity.pdbx_description
1 polymer ?
#
loop_
_entity_poly.entity_id
_entity_poly.type
_entity_poly.pdbx_seq_one_letter_code
_entity_poly.pdbx_strand_id
1 'polypeptide(L)'
;KGVAEIIQDSVDFANDEEILDFDAGVYLVTAENYPQTPQEKSKAVCKARRRLGERQYSVFYNNCDCFVSWTLRGCSYSHQAMNAKGLLLYIGIVTRYCLRTYRALQTFKDCINKLRCLFGE
;
A
#
# COMPACT_ATOMS: atom_id res chain seq x y z
N LYS A 1 -11.59 2.30 11.87
CA LYS A 1 -10.19 2.79 12.03
C LYS A 1 -9.55 1.92 13.09
N GLY A 2 -8.76 0.92 12.70
CA GLY A 2 -8.12 0.00 13.64
C GLY A 2 -7.12 0.74 14.52
N VAL A 3 -7.12 0.46 15.81
CA VAL A 3 -6.09 0.89 16.75
C VAL A 3 -5.14 -0.28 16.90
N ALA A 4 -3.84 -0.05 16.74
CA ALA A 4 -2.85 -1.08 17.06
C ALA A 4 -2.79 -1.24 18.59
N GLU A 5 -3.18 -2.42 19.07
CA GLU A 5 -3.17 -2.82 20.47
C GLU A 5 -2.27 -4.06 20.61
N ILE A 6 -1.47 -4.11 21.68
CA ILE A 6 -0.76 -5.32 22.05
C ILE A 6 -1.75 -6.20 22.81
N ILE A 7 -2.16 -7.31 22.19
CA ILE A 7 -3.00 -8.33 22.84
C ILE A 7 -2.14 -9.25 23.70
N GLN A 8 -0.89 -9.50 23.29
CA GLN A 8 0.04 -10.37 23.99
C GLN A 8 1.48 -9.94 23.73
N ASP A 9 2.30 -9.87 24.79
CA ASP A 9 3.72 -9.45 24.72
C ASP A 9 4.67 -10.63 24.44
N SER A 10 4.27 -11.87 24.78
CA SER A 10 5.02 -13.11 24.52
C SER A 10 4.10 -14.18 23.94
N VAL A 11 4.49 -14.77 22.81
CA VAL A 11 3.88 -16.01 22.33
C VAL A 11 4.71 -17.14 22.92
N ASP A 12 4.21 -17.72 24.00
CA ASP A 12 4.83 -18.88 24.63
C ASP A 12 4.26 -20.12 23.96
N PHE A 13 5.07 -20.80 23.17
CA PHE A 13 4.68 -22.07 22.58
C PHE A 13 4.55 -23.10 23.70
N ALA A 14 3.37 -23.68 23.87
CA ALA A 14 3.14 -24.65 24.93
C ALA A 14 3.97 -25.91 24.71
N ASN A 15 4.11 -26.33 23.44
CA ASN A 15 4.76 -27.57 23.02
C ASN A 15 5.52 -27.35 21.69
N ASP A 16 6.52 -28.19 21.41
CA ASP A 16 7.30 -28.17 20.14
C ASP A 16 6.45 -28.44 18.87
N GLU A 17 5.19 -28.85 19.05
CA GLU A 17 4.21 -29.14 17.99
C GLU A 17 3.34 -27.93 17.61
N GLU A 18 3.38 -26.82 18.35
CA GLU A 18 2.69 -25.60 17.94
C GLU A 18 3.42 -24.98 16.74
N ILE A 19 2.89 -25.28 15.55
CA ILE A 19 3.33 -24.69 14.30
C ILE A 19 2.66 -23.33 14.17
N LEU A 20 3.45 -22.28 13.93
CA LEU A 20 2.92 -20.99 13.50
C LEU A 20 2.15 -21.22 12.20
N ASP A 21 0.83 -21.06 12.25
CA ASP A 21 -0.01 -21.16 11.07
C ASP A 21 0.19 -19.91 10.19
N PHE A 22 1.03 -20.07 9.17
CA PHE A 22 1.30 -19.03 8.19
C PHE A 22 0.07 -18.75 7.29
N ASP A 23 -0.88 -19.69 7.19
CA ASP A 23 -2.14 -19.48 6.48
C ASP A 23 -3.14 -18.65 7.31
N ALA A 24 -3.01 -18.67 8.65
CA ALA A 24 -3.77 -17.80 9.55
C ALA A 24 -3.30 -16.33 9.60
N GLY A 25 -2.32 -15.95 8.79
CA GLY A 25 -1.84 -14.56 8.68
C GLY A 25 -0.63 -14.22 9.55
N VAL A 26 0.12 -15.23 10.00
CA VAL A 26 1.46 -15.04 10.56
C VAL A 26 2.45 -14.91 9.40
N TYR A 27 3.35 -13.91 9.44
CA TYR A 27 4.35 -13.71 8.39
C TYR A 27 5.76 -13.73 9.00
N LEU A 28 6.62 -14.63 8.52
CA LEU A 28 8.05 -14.60 8.85
C LEU A 28 8.73 -13.54 7.98
N VAL A 29 9.15 -12.44 8.59
CA VAL A 29 9.90 -11.39 7.89
C VAL A 29 11.39 -11.71 7.94
N THR A 30 11.89 -12.43 6.94
CA THR A 30 13.32 -12.60 6.68
C THR A 30 13.86 -11.36 5.97
N ALA A 31 14.15 -10.30 6.72
CA ALA A 31 14.83 -9.12 6.19
C ALA A 31 16.35 -9.25 6.42
N GLU A 32 17.17 -8.85 5.44
CA GLU A 32 18.65 -8.81 5.57
C GLU A 32 19.14 -8.06 6.81
N ASN A 33 18.35 -7.12 7.33
CA ASN A 33 18.65 -6.30 8.50
C ASN A 33 17.79 -6.66 9.72
N TYR A 34 17.47 -7.95 9.89
CA TYR A 34 16.72 -8.40 11.06
C TYR A 34 17.59 -8.30 12.33
N PRO A 35 17.07 -7.75 13.45
CA PRO A 35 17.78 -7.68 14.72
C PRO A 35 18.34 -9.04 15.18
N GLN A 36 19.67 -9.15 15.28
CA GLN A 36 20.36 -10.38 15.67
C GLN A 36 20.65 -10.39 17.18
N THR A 37 21.13 -9.26 17.71
CA THR A 37 21.52 -9.18 19.12
C THR A 37 20.33 -8.87 20.03
N PRO A 38 20.36 -9.27 21.31
CA PRO A 38 19.32 -8.89 22.29
C PRO A 38 19.09 -7.37 22.36
N GLN A 39 20.15 -6.59 22.18
CA GLN A 39 20.12 -5.14 22.23
C GLN A 39 19.42 -4.55 21.00
N GLU A 40 19.68 -5.09 19.81
CA GLU A 40 18.97 -4.71 18.58
C GLU A 40 17.49 -5.07 18.66
N LYS A 41 17.16 -6.26 19.18
CA LYS A 41 15.78 -6.72 19.36
C LYS A 41 15.02 -5.78 20.31
N SER A 42 15.62 -5.46 21.45
CA SER A 42 15.06 -4.49 22.41
C SER A 42 14.84 -3.11 21.77
N LYS A 43 15.78 -2.63 20.96
CA LYS A 43 15.63 -1.37 20.22
C LYS A 43 14.49 -1.40 19.21
N ALA A 44 14.32 -2.51 18.49
CA ALA A 44 13.21 -2.70 17.56
C ALA A 44 11.87 -2.69 18.31
N VAL A 45 11.73 -3.45 19.39
CA VAL A 45 10.52 -3.44 20.24
C VAL A 45 10.22 -2.04 20.78
N CYS A 46 11.23 -1.29 21.23
CA CYS A 46 11.07 0.08 21.68
C CYS A 46 10.51 0.99 20.56
N LYS A 47 11.00 0.85 19.33
CA LYS A 47 10.48 1.61 18.17
C LYS A 47 9.03 1.23 17.85
N ALA A 48 8.69 -0.05 17.87
CA ALA A 48 7.34 -0.53 17.62
C ALA A 48 6.35 0.04 18.66
N ARG A 49 6.72 -0.03 19.95
CA ARG A 49 5.90 0.48 21.07
C ARG A 49 5.58 1.98 20.95
N ARG A 50 6.50 2.79 20.40
CA ARG A 50 6.27 4.23 20.20
C ARG A 50 5.13 4.58 19.24
N ARG A 51 4.70 3.63 18.41
CA ARG A 51 3.68 3.84 17.36
C ARG A 51 2.37 3.11 17.66
N LEU A 52 2.26 2.45 18.82
CA LEU A 52 1.00 1.88 19.29
C LEU A 52 -0.02 2.99 19.50
N GLY A 53 -1.29 2.69 19.25
CA GLY A 53 -2.36 3.68 19.36
C GLY A 53 -2.51 4.62 18.17
N GLU A 54 -1.61 4.59 17.17
CA GLU A 54 -1.77 5.39 15.95
C GLU A 54 -3.07 5.03 15.20
N ARG A 55 -3.81 6.04 14.76
CA ARG A 55 -5.15 5.90 14.12
C ARG A 55 -5.18 6.26 12.64
N GLN A 56 -4.02 6.54 12.05
CA GLN A 56 -3.88 7.09 10.70
C GLN A 56 -3.43 6.02 9.68
N TYR A 57 -4.04 4.84 9.72
CA TYR A 57 -3.77 3.81 8.72
C TYR A 57 -4.19 4.29 7.33
N SER A 58 -3.27 4.20 6.36
CA SER A 58 -3.54 4.41 4.94
C SER A 58 -2.80 3.37 4.13
N VAL A 59 -3.41 2.92 3.02
CA VAL A 59 -2.80 1.93 2.12
C VAL A 59 -1.49 2.45 1.52
N PHE A 60 -1.38 3.77 1.31
CA PHE A 60 -0.23 4.41 0.67
C PHE A 60 0.84 4.91 1.65
N TYR A 61 0.47 5.12 2.90
CA TYR A 61 1.34 5.65 3.95
C TYR A 61 0.85 5.17 5.31
N ASN A 62 1.76 4.86 6.22
CA ASN A 62 1.41 4.33 7.54
C ASN A 62 0.60 3.00 7.50
N ASN A 63 1.00 2.10 6.60
CA ASN A 63 0.50 0.71 6.58
C ASN A 63 1.43 -0.24 7.35
N CYS A 64 1.10 -1.53 7.35
CA CYS A 64 1.88 -2.58 8.03
C CYS A 64 3.34 -2.63 7.54
N ASP A 65 3.54 -2.49 6.24
CA ASP A 65 4.85 -2.53 5.60
C ASP A 65 5.73 -1.35 6.08
N CYS A 66 5.15 -0.14 6.14
CA CYS A 66 5.78 1.04 6.71
C CYS A 66 6.12 0.87 8.20
N PHE A 67 5.23 0.23 8.95
CA PHE A 67 5.43 -0.02 10.38
C PHE A 67 6.60 -0.98 10.61
N VAL A 68 6.65 -2.09 9.86
CA VAL A 68 7.75 -3.07 9.92
C VAL A 68 9.07 -2.42 9.52
N SER A 69 9.11 -1.71 8.38
CA SER A 69 10.35 -1.07 7.91
C SER A 69 10.84 0.01 8.89
N TRP A 70 9.94 0.77 9.51
CA TRP A 70 10.28 1.75 10.54
C TRP A 70 10.85 1.09 11.79
N THR A 71 10.21 0.00 12.23
CA THR A 71 10.63 -0.77 13.40
C THR A 71 12.05 -1.32 13.21
N LEU A 72 12.33 -1.91 12.05
CA LEU A 72 13.62 -2.52 11.75
C LEU A 72 14.69 -1.46 11.42
N ARG A 73 14.42 -0.57 10.45
CA ARG A 73 15.43 0.31 9.83
C ARG A 73 15.35 1.77 10.28
N GLY A 74 14.25 2.18 10.90
CA GLY A 74 14.02 3.59 11.26
C GLY A 74 13.60 4.47 10.08
N CYS A 75 13.14 3.87 8.98
CA CYS A 75 12.56 4.57 7.84
C CYS A 75 11.29 3.86 7.38
N SER A 76 10.24 4.61 7.05
CA SER A 76 8.96 4.05 6.58
C SER A 76 9.00 3.83 5.06
N TYR A 77 8.74 2.60 4.63
CA TYR A 77 8.76 2.18 3.23
C TYR A 77 7.62 1.16 3.01
N SER A 78 6.96 1.19 1.86
CA SER A 78 5.97 0.18 1.51
C SER A 78 6.05 -0.24 0.04
N HIS A 79 6.22 -1.53 -0.17
CA HIS A 79 6.17 -2.18 -1.47
C HIS A 79 4.74 -2.13 -2.04
N GLN A 80 3.73 -2.35 -1.19
CA GLN A 80 2.31 -2.22 -1.58
C GLN A 80 2.01 -0.82 -2.11
N ALA A 81 2.49 0.23 -1.43
CA ALA A 81 2.32 1.61 -1.89
C ALA A 81 3.06 1.86 -3.21
N MET A 82 4.26 1.30 -3.39
CA MET A 82 5.01 1.44 -4.63
C MET A 82 4.33 0.77 -5.83
N ASN A 83 3.82 -0.44 -5.66
CA ASN A 83 3.11 -1.14 -6.72
C ASN A 83 1.80 -0.43 -7.09
N ALA A 84 1.08 0.10 -6.10
CA ALA A 84 -0.14 0.86 -6.34
C ALA A 84 0.11 2.18 -7.10
N LYS A 85 1.25 2.84 -6.90
CA LYS A 85 1.63 4.06 -7.64
C LYS A 85 1.75 3.80 -9.15
N GLY A 86 2.33 2.66 -9.54
CA GLY A 86 2.44 2.28 -10.95
C GLY A 86 1.07 2.13 -11.61
N LEU A 87 0.14 1.45 -10.92
CA LEU A 87 -1.24 1.28 -11.39
C LEU A 87 -1.97 2.63 -11.53
N LEU A 88 -1.87 3.51 -10.54
CA LEU A 88 -2.50 4.83 -10.58
C LEU A 88 -1.96 5.69 -11.74
N LEU A 89 -0.65 5.64 -11.99
CA LEU A 89 -0.05 6.34 -13.12
C LEU A 89 -0.61 5.81 -14.45
N TYR A 90 -0.68 4.49 -14.61
CA TYR A 90 -1.23 3.85 -15.80
C TYR A 90 -2.70 4.25 -16.05
N ILE A 91 -3.54 4.20 -15.01
CA ILE A 91 -4.94 4.64 -15.07
C ILE A 91 -5.02 6.11 -15.51
N GLY A 92 -4.16 6.98 -14.98
CA GLY A 92 -4.10 8.38 -15.37
C GLY A 92 -3.69 8.63 -16.83
N ILE A 93 -2.82 7.78 -17.39
CA ILE A 93 -2.44 7.83 -18.81
C ILE A 93 -3.62 7.41 -19.70
N VAL A 94 -4.23 6.26 -19.38
CA VAL A 94 -5.37 5.72 -20.15
C VAL A 94 -6.54 6.71 -20.13
N THR A 95 -6.89 7.24 -18.95
CA THR A 95 -7.97 8.23 -18.79
C THR A 95 -7.72 9.47 -19.65
N ARG A 96 -6.48 9.99 -19.66
CA ARG A 96 -6.12 11.14 -20.51
C ARG A 96 -6.25 10.84 -22.00
N TYR A 97 -5.87 9.64 -22.43
CA TYR A 97 -6.02 9.21 -23.81
C TYR A 97 -7.51 9.11 -24.20
N CYS A 98 -8.32 8.45 -23.38
CA CYS A 98 -9.78 8.33 -23.59
C CYS A 98 -10.48 9.69 -23.63
N LEU A 99 -10.10 10.64 -22.77
CA LEU A 99 -10.66 11.99 -22.79
C LEU A 99 -10.30 12.76 -24.06
N ARG A 100 -9.07 12.60 -24.56
CA ARG A 100 -8.63 13.22 -25.82
C ARG A 100 -9.38 12.66 -27.02
N THR A 101 -9.50 11.33 -27.11
CA THR A 101 -10.21 10.67 -28.21
C THR A 101 -11.70 11.02 -28.20
N TYR A 102 -12.32 11.02 -27.02
CA TYR A 102 -13.72 11.44 -26.86
C TYR A 102 -13.95 12.88 -27.34
N ARG A 103 -13.08 13.82 -26.96
CA ARG A 103 -13.17 15.22 -27.42
C ARG A 103 -13.01 15.33 -28.94
N ALA A 104 -12.05 14.63 -29.53
CA ALA A 104 -11.84 14.63 -30.97
C ALA A 104 -13.05 14.07 -31.73
N LEU A 105 -13.66 12.98 -31.23
CA LEU A 105 -14.88 12.41 -31.79
C LEU A 105 -16.07 13.39 -31.72
N GLN A 106 -16.20 14.13 -30.61
CA GLN A 106 -17.24 15.16 -30.49
C GLN A 106 -17.02 16.29 -31.50
N THR A 107 -15.80 16.81 -31.60
CA THR A 107 -15.48 17.86 -32.60
C THR A 107 -15.73 17.36 -34.03
N PHE A 108 -15.39 16.11 -34.33
CA PHE A 108 -15.66 15.50 -35.63
C PHE A 108 -17.17 15.37 -35.90
N LYS A 109 -17.94 14.91 -34.92
CA LYS A 109 -19.41 14.82 -35.01
C LYS A 109 -20.04 16.19 -35.23
N ASP A 110 -19.59 17.21 -34.51
CA ASP A 110 -20.05 18.59 -34.68
C ASP A 110 -19.73 19.13 -36.07
N CYS A 111 -18.53 18.83 -36.59
CA CYS A 111 -18.12 19.20 -37.94
C CYS A 111 -19.00 18.53 -39.01
N ILE A 112 -19.29 17.22 -38.88
CA ILE A 112 -20.21 16.50 -39.78
C ILE A 112 -21.61 17.11 -39.73
N ASN A 113 -22.13 17.38 -38.53
CA ASN A 113 -23.46 17.97 -38.37
C ASN A 113 -23.52 19.35 -39.04
N LYS A 114 -22.47 20.17 -38.91
CA LYS A 114 -22.38 21.48 -39.55
C LYS A 114 -22.30 21.39 -41.07
N LEU A 115 -21.51 20.46 -41.61
CA LEU A 115 -21.45 20.19 -43.05
C LEU A 115 -22.80 19.71 -43.59
N ARG A 116 -23.51 18.84 -42.85
CA ARG A 116 -24.86 18.38 -43.22
C ARG A 116 -25.86 19.54 -43.30
N CYS A 117 -25.80 20.52 -42.39
CA CYS A 117 -26.64 21.70 -42.47
C CYS A 117 -26.29 22.63 -43.64
N LEU A 118 -25.04 22.62 -44.12
CA LEU A 118 -24.58 23.49 -45.21
C LEU A 118 -24.83 22.90 -46.61
N PHE A 119 -24.86 21.57 -46.74
CA PHE A 119 -25.03 20.85 -48.02
C PHE A 119 -26.34 20.05 -48.10
N GLY A 120 -27.24 20.22 -47.13
CA GLY A 120 -28.50 19.49 -46.99
C GLY A 120 -29.76 20.26 -47.40
N GLU A 121 -29.62 21.38 -48.12
CA GLU A 121 -30.70 22.01 -48.91
C GLU A 121 -30.54 21.65 -50.39
#